data_AF-A0A957F6K7-F1
#
_entry.id   AF-A0A957F6K7-F1
#
_cell.length_a   1.000
_cell.length_b   1.000
_cell.length_c   1.000
_cell.angle_alpha   90.00
_cell.angle_beta   90.00
_cell.angle_gamma   90.00
#
_symmetry.space_group_name_H-M   'P 1'
#
loop_
_entity.id
_entity.type
_entity.pdbx_description
1 polymer ?
#
loop_
_entity_poly.entity_id
_entity_poly.type
_entity_poly.pdbx_seq_one_letter_code
_entity_poly.pdbx_strand_id
1 'polypeptide(L)'
;MRQRDIFWFWLPLFASWLLMTAEGPIISAAINRLPDEVIMLAAQGIVVSLSVTIESPIINLLATSTALVQDYASYRLVRRFTLHLAGLLTIVAILIAFTPLFDVVVRGWLDTPETVAHWVRPGMQIMVFWTAAIAWRRFLQGIMIRFNQTRKVAWGTAVRLLSSGGTVGLLAWLTSWPGVYIGA
;
A
#
# COMPACT_ATOMS: atom_id res chain seq x y z
N MET A 1 8.86 -3.69 -32.41
CA MET A 1 9.64 -4.16 -31.25
C MET A 1 9.86 -5.66 -31.41
N ARG A 2 11.08 -6.20 -31.21
CA ARG A 2 11.31 -7.65 -31.26
C ARG A 2 10.85 -8.28 -29.94
N GLN A 3 10.42 -9.55 -29.95
CA GLN A 3 9.97 -10.25 -28.74
C GLN A 3 11.02 -10.24 -27.61
N ARG A 4 12.30 -10.28 -27.96
CA ARG A 4 13.42 -10.17 -27.01
C ARG A 4 13.44 -8.83 -26.25
N ASP A 5 13.11 -7.72 -26.91
CA ASP A 5 13.11 -6.39 -26.29
C ASP A 5 11.95 -6.26 -25.30
N ILE A 6 10.78 -6.81 -25.66
CA ILE A 6 9.59 -6.87 -24.79
C ILE A 6 9.90 -7.68 -23.54
N PHE A 7 10.53 -8.84 -23.69
CA PHE A 7 10.88 -9.70 -22.55
C PHE A 7 11.77 -8.98 -21.53
N TRP A 8 12.86 -8.33 -21.99
CA TRP A 8 13.78 -7.63 -21.10
C TRP A 8 13.19 -6.35 -20.48
N PHE A 9 12.24 -5.72 -21.16
CA PHE A 9 11.48 -4.59 -20.62
C PHE A 9 10.51 -5.02 -19.50
N TRP A 10 9.82 -6.14 -19.70
CA TRP A 10 8.80 -6.65 -18.78
C TRP A 10 9.36 -7.40 -17.57
N LEU A 11 10.50 -8.08 -17.72
CA LEU A 11 11.13 -8.84 -16.63
C LEU A 11 11.29 -8.05 -15.31
N PRO A 12 11.82 -6.81 -15.29
CA PRO A 12 11.91 -6.03 -14.06
C PRO A 12 10.55 -5.61 -13.50
N LEU A 13 9.55 -5.36 -14.36
CA LEU A 13 8.19 -5.03 -13.92
C LEU A 13 7.51 -6.23 -13.28
N PHE A 14 7.66 -7.41 -13.89
CA PHE A 14 7.18 -8.67 -13.37
C PHE A 14 7.82 -8.99 -12.00
N ALA A 15 9.14 -8.85 -11.89
CA ALA A 15 9.84 -9.03 -10.63
C ALA A 15 9.32 -8.08 -9.56
N SER A 16 9.15 -6.80 -9.88
CA SER A 16 8.54 -5.82 -8.95
C SER A 16 7.12 -6.24 -8.53
N TRP A 17 6.33 -6.81 -9.44
CA TRP A 17 4.96 -7.23 -9.14
C TRP A 17 4.93 -8.44 -8.21
N LEU A 18 5.75 -9.47 -8.48
CA LEU A 18 5.92 -10.63 -7.61
C LEU A 18 6.31 -10.21 -6.18
N LEU A 19 7.27 -9.30 -6.10
CA LEU A 19 7.74 -8.72 -4.85
C LEU A 19 6.61 -8.03 -4.07
N MET A 20 5.73 -7.28 -4.74
CA MET A 20 4.56 -6.67 -4.08
C MET A 20 3.53 -7.71 -3.65
N THR A 21 3.28 -8.74 -4.45
CA THR A 21 2.31 -9.79 -4.09
C THR A 21 2.77 -10.69 -2.96
N ALA A 22 4.08 -10.85 -2.77
CA ALA A 22 4.65 -11.66 -1.69
C ALA A 22 4.49 -11.03 -0.30
N GLU A 23 4.26 -9.72 -0.22
CA GLU A 23 4.14 -8.96 1.03
C GLU A 23 2.96 -9.47 1.89
N GLY A 24 1.80 -9.70 1.29
CA GLY A 24 0.60 -10.19 1.99
C GLY A 24 0.80 -11.56 2.66
N PRO A 25 1.27 -12.59 1.94
CA PRO A 25 1.60 -13.89 2.53
C PRO A 25 2.65 -13.83 3.63
N ILE A 26 3.68 -13.00 3.49
CA ILE A 26 4.74 -12.85 4.51
C ILE A 26 4.16 -12.28 5.80
N ILE A 27 3.36 -11.20 5.70
CA ILE A 27 2.69 -10.60 6.86
C ILE A 27 1.74 -11.62 7.51
N SER A 28 0.95 -12.34 6.71
CA SER A 28 0.03 -13.36 7.21
C SER A 28 0.77 -14.50 7.93
N ALA A 29 1.92 -14.93 7.41
CA ALA A 29 2.75 -15.95 8.03
C ALA A 29 3.37 -15.49 9.36
N ALA A 30 3.70 -14.19 9.48
CA ALA A 30 4.17 -13.61 10.73
C ALA A 30 3.05 -13.53 11.78
N ILE A 31 1.84 -13.12 11.38
CA ILE A 31 0.66 -13.03 12.27
C ILE A 31 0.27 -14.43 12.79
N ASN A 32 0.34 -15.48 11.97
CA ASN A 32 0.09 -16.87 12.38
C ASN A 32 1.05 -17.43 13.44
N ARG A 33 2.09 -16.68 13.85
CA ARG A 33 3.02 -17.09 14.91
C ARG A 33 2.78 -16.34 16.22
N LEU A 34 1.77 -15.47 16.26
CA LEU A 34 1.43 -14.64 17.41
C LEU A 34 0.12 -15.12 18.07
N PRO A 35 -0.10 -14.80 19.36
CA PRO A 35 -1.36 -15.11 20.03
C PRO A 35 -2.56 -14.46 19.33
N ASP A 36 -3.75 -15.06 19.47
CA ASP A 36 -5.01 -14.60 18.87
C ASP A 36 -4.98 -14.47 17.34
N GLU A 37 -4.21 -15.33 16.67
CA GLU A 37 -3.96 -15.32 15.22
C GLU A 37 -5.24 -15.16 14.36
N VAL A 38 -6.34 -15.84 14.72
CA VAL A 38 -7.60 -15.78 13.97
C VAL A 38 -8.20 -14.38 14.02
N ILE A 39 -8.17 -13.73 15.20
CA ILE A 39 -8.69 -12.37 15.40
C ILE A 39 -7.79 -11.37 14.68
N MET A 40 -6.47 -11.53 14.80
CA MET A 40 -5.49 -10.64 14.16
C MET A 40 -5.54 -10.72 12.64
N LEU A 41 -5.67 -11.92 12.06
CA LEU A 41 -5.81 -12.11 10.62
C LEU A 41 -7.13 -11.54 10.10
N ALA A 42 -8.23 -11.72 10.83
CA ALA A 42 -9.51 -11.11 10.48
C ALA A 42 -9.42 -9.58 10.49
N ALA A 43 -8.81 -9.00 11.53
CA ALA A 43 -8.60 -7.56 11.63
C ALA A 43 -7.72 -7.04 10.49
N GLN A 44 -6.59 -7.70 10.21
CA GLN A 44 -5.69 -7.33 9.12
C GLN A 44 -6.39 -7.37 7.76
N GLY A 45 -7.23 -8.38 7.51
CA GLY A 45 -8.01 -8.49 6.28
C GLY A 45 -8.93 -7.29 6.06
N ILE A 46 -9.62 -6.82 7.11
CA ILE A 46 -10.50 -5.65 7.05
C ILE A 46 -9.67 -4.37 6.82
N VAL A 47 -8.57 -4.18 7.56
CA VAL A 47 -7.68 -3.02 7.43
C VAL A 47 -7.16 -2.90 5.99
N VAL A 48 -6.62 -3.99 5.42
CA VAL A 48 -6.11 -4.00 4.05
C VAL A 48 -7.22 -3.73 3.04
N SER A 49 -8.39 -4.35 3.21
CA SER A 49 -9.51 -4.21 2.27
C SER A 49 -10.04 -2.77 2.23
N LEU A 50 -10.23 -2.15 3.40
CA LEU A 50 -10.68 -0.76 3.48
C LEU A 50 -9.62 0.21 2.94
N SER A 51 -8.35 0.00 3.29
CA SER A 51 -7.24 0.84 2.81
C SER A 51 -7.11 0.79 1.28
N VAL A 52 -7.14 -0.41 0.69
CA VAL A 52 -7.11 -0.59 -0.77
C VAL A 52 -8.34 0.03 -1.45
N THR A 53 -9.51 -0.05 -0.81
CA THR A 53 -10.74 0.56 -1.34
C THR A 53 -10.60 2.09 -1.44
N ILE A 54 -10.14 2.72 -0.35
CA ILE A 54 -9.87 4.17 -0.31
C ILE A 54 -8.79 4.55 -1.34
N GLU A 55 -7.76 3.71 -1.49
CA GLU A 55 -6.62 3.94 -2.37
C GLU A 55 -6.85 3.57 -3.84
N SER A 56 -8.00 3.01 -4.20
CA SER A 56 -8.27 2.60 -5.57
C SER A 56 -7.99 3.69 -6.63
N PRO A 57 -8.28 4.99 -6.41
CA PRO A 57 -7.92 6.04 -7.37
C PRO A 57 -6.41 6.31 -7.41
N ILE A 58 -5.73 6.19 -6.27
CA ILE A 58 -4.28 6.32 -6.14
C ILE A 58 -3.55 5.21 -6.90
N ILE A 59 -4.06 3.97 -6.86
CA ILE A 59 -3.47 2.85 -7.60
C ILE A 59 -3.43 3.15 -9.11
N ASN A 60 -4.48 3.80 -9.62
CA ASN A 60 -4.57 4.20 -11.03
C ASN A 60 -3.59 5.31 -11.44
N LEU A 61 -2.99 6.05 -10.49
CA LEU A 61 -1.96 7.04 -10.79
C LEU A 61 -0.77 6.45 -11.56
N LEU A 62 -0.49 5.15 -11.41
CA LEU A 62 0.52 4.47 -12.21
C LEU A 62 0.22 4.59 -13.71
N ALA A 63 -0.99 4.19 -14.11
CA ALA A 63 -1.45 4.24 -15.49
C ALA A 63 -1.58 5.69 -15.97
N THR A 64 -2.19 6.56 -15.15
CA THR A 64 -2.35 7.98 -15.44
C THR A 64 -1.01 8.67 -15.70
N SER A 65 -0.02 8.44 -14.84
CA SER A 65 1.30 9.08 -14.98
C SER A 65 2.07 8.52 -16.17
N THR A 66 1.92 7.22 -16.45
CA THR A 66 2.55 6.59 -17.63
C THR A 66 1.96 7.14 -18.94
N ALA A 67 0.66 7.38 -18.98
CA ALA A 67 -0.03 7.85 -20.19
C ALA A 67 0.13 9.36 -20.43
N LEU A 68 -0.02 10.17 -19.37
CA LEU A 68 -0.20 11.62 -19.48
C LEU A 68 1.09 12.45 -19.32
N VAL A 69 2.13 11.93 -18.66
CA VAL A 69 3.38 12.70 -18.47
C VAL A 69 4.26 12.57 -19.71
N GLN A 70 4.18 13.55 -20.62
CA GLN A 70 4.93 13.56 -21.87
C GLN A 70 6.09 14.56 -21.88
N ASP A 71 5.94 15.64 -21.13
CA ASP A 71 6.85 16.78 -21.04
C ASP A 71 6.83 17.40 -19.63
N TYR A 72 7.56 18.50 -19.45
CA TYR A 72 7.62 19.18 -18.16
C TYR A 72 6.30 19.84 -17.73
N ALA A 73 5.49 20.32 -18.69
CA ALA A 73 4.22 20.97 -18.39
C ALA A 73 3.19 19.95 -17.87
N SER A 74 3.03 18.84 -18.59
CA SER A 74 2.23 17.69 -18.19
C SER A 74 2.73 17.05 -16.89
N TYR A 75 4.04 16.94 -16.68
CA TYR A 75 4.61 16.53 -15.39
C TYR A 75 4.11 17.40 -14.23
N ARG A 76 4.17 18.73 -14.37
CA ARG A 76 3.72 19.65 -13.30
C ARG A 76 2.22 19.54 -13.05
N LEU A 77 1.42 19.36 -14.11
CA LEU A 77 -0.03 19.18 -13.99
C LEU A 77 -0.37 17.88 -13.25
N VAL A 78 0.18 16.74 -13.71
CA VAL A 78 -0.06 15.44 -13.08
C VAL A 78 0.49 15.41 -11.66
N ARG A 79 1.63 16.06 -11.37
CA ARG A 79 2.15 16.20 -10.01
C ARG A 79 1.17 16.92 -9.09
N ARG A 80 0.59 18.05 -9.54
CA ARG A 80 -0.41 18.79 -8.75
C ARG A 80 -1.64 17.94 -8.51
N PHE A 81 -2.14 17.27 -9.55
CA PHE A 81 -3.26 16.33 -9.44
C PHE A 81 -2.96 15.23 -8.41
N THR A 82 -1.80 14.59 -8.49
CA THR A 82 -1.34 13.59 -7.52
C THR A 82 -1.34 14.13 -6.09
N LEU A 83 -0.82 15.34 -5.86
CA LEU A 83 -0.78 15.93 -4.51
C LEU A 83 -2.17 16.24 -3.97
N HIS A 84 -3.08 16.76 -4.81
CA HIS A 84 -4.47 17.00 -4.41
C HIS A 84 -5.21 15.69 -4.11
N LEU A 85 -5.04 14.68 -4.96
CA LEU A 85 -5.65 13.36 -4.77
C LEU A 85 -5.11 12.67 -3.51
N ALA A 86 -3.79 12.72 -3.29
CA ALA A 86 -3.16 12.21 -2.09
C ALA A 86 -3.70 12.89 -0.84
N GLY A 87 -3.73 14.23 -0.81
CA GLY A 87 -4.27 15.00 0.31
C GLY A 87 -5.73 14.68 0.58
N LEU A 88 -6.56 14.63 -0.47
CA LEU A 88 -7.98 14.30 -0.35
C LEU A 88 -8.19 12.91 0.27
N LEU A 89 -7.53 11.88 -0.28
CA LEU A 89 -7.72 10.50 0.19
C LEU A 89 -7.09 10.26 1.56
N THR A 90 -5.98 10.93 1.89
CA THR A 90 -5.44 10.91 3.25
C THR A 90 -6.41 11.56 4.23
N ILE A 91 -7.07 12.67 3.88
CA ILE A 91 -8.12 13.28 4.73
C ILE A 91 -9.28 12.30 4.91
N VAL A 92 -9.74 11.65 3.85
CA VAL A 92 -10.80 10.63 3.93
C VAL A 92 -10.39 9.47 4.84
N ALA A 93 -9.16 8.97 4.71
CA ALA A 93 -8.62 7.92 5.58
C ALA A 93 -8.56 8.36 7.05
N ILE A 94 -8.11 9.60 7.32
CA ILE A 94 -8.10 10.18 8.68
C ILE A 94 -9.52 10.27 9.24
N LEU A 95 -10.47 10.79 8.46
CA LEU A 95 -11.85 10.93 8.90
C LEU A 95 -12.43 9.56 9.24
N ILE A 96 -12.20 8.53 8.42
CA ILE A 96 -12.69 7.18 8.70
C ILE A 96 -11.99 6.60 9.95
N ALA A 97 -10.66 6.73 10.08
CA ALA A 97 -9.91 6.07 11.16
C ALA A 97 -10.04 6.74 12.54
N PHE A 98 -10.19 8.07 12.59
CA PHE A 98 -10.14 8.86 13.83
C PHE A 98 -11.50 9.39 14.29
N THR A 99 -12.57 9.27 13.49
CA THR A 99 -13.89 9.79 13.86
C THR A 99 -14.90 8.65 14.11
N PRO A 100 -16.13 8.96 14.56
CA PRO A 100 -17.21 7.97 14.69
C PRO A 100 -17.62 7.31 13.36
N LEU A 101 -17.15 7.82 12.22
CA LEU A 101 -17.36 7.18 10.90
C LEU A 101 -16.81 5.74 10.88
N PHE A 102 -15.75 5.46 11.64
CA PHE A 102 -15.26 4.10 11.82
C PHE A 102 -16.36 3.15 12.28
N ASP A 103 -17.14 3.55 13.28
CA ASP A 103 -18.16 2.69 13.88
C ASP A 103 -19.31 2.46 12.91
N VAL A 104 -19.67 3.47 12.11
CA VAL A 104 -20.69 3.33 11.05
C VAL A 104 -20.24 2.31 10.00
N VAL A 105 -18.99 2.39 9.54
CA VAL A 105 -18.50 1.53 8.46
C VAL A 105 -18.16 0.12 8.96
N VAL A 106 -17.35 0.01 10.02
CA VAL A 106 -16.80 -1.26 10.49
C VAL A 106 -17.77 -2.01 11.38
N ARG A 107 -18.41 -1.33 12.34
CA ARG A 107 -19.36 -1.98 13.25
C ARG A 107 -20.77 -2.02 12.67
N GLY A 108 -21.16 -1.00 11.92
CA GLY A 108 -22.48 -0.91 11.29
C GLY A 108 -22.59 -1.70 9.99
N TRP A 109 -21.89 -1.28 8.94
CA TRP A 109 -22.05 -1.88 7.60
C TRP A 109 -21.37 -3.23 7.46
N LEU A 110 -20.17 -3.38 8.01
CA LEU A 110 -19.43 -4.66 7.98
C LEU A 110 -19.85 -5.62 9.11
N ASP A 111 -20.71 -5.18 10.03
CA ASP A 111 -21.18 -5.97 11.19
C ASP A 111 -20.04 -6.69 11.93
N THR A 112 -18.91 -5.99 12.08
CA THR A 112 -17.67 -6.62 12.59
C THR A 112 -17.78 -6.81 14.11
N PRO A 113 -17.49 -8.02 14.64
CA PRO A 113 -17.48 -8.27 16.08
C PRO A 113 -16.55 -7.31 16.82
N GLU A 114 -16.95 -6.88 18.03
CA GLU A 114 -16.20 -5.90 18.81
C GLU A 114 -14.75 -6.34 19.11
N THR A 115 -14.55 -7.64 19.30
CA THR A 115 -13.23 -8.26 19.52
C THR A 115 -12.28 -8.08 18.33
N VAL A 116 -12.80 -7.97 17.10
CA VAL A 116 -12.03 -7.72 15.87
C VAL A 116 -11.94 -6.22 15.61
N ALA A 117 -13.06 -5.50 15.73
CA ALA A 117 -13.14 -4.05 15.47
C ALA A 117 -12.16 -3.24 16.34
N HIS A 118 -11.92 -3.70 17.57
CA HIS A 118 -10.91 -3.13 18.47
C HIS A 118 -9.51 -3.05 17.83
N TRP A 119 -9.12 -4.07 17.06
CA TRP A 119 -7.82 -4.15 16.39
C TRP A 119 -7.81 -3.50 15.01
N VAL A 120 -8.95 -3.45 14.33
CA VAL A 120 -9.07 -2.79 13.02
C VAL A 120 -8.81 -1.28 13.11
N ARG A 121 -9.32 -0.60 14.16
CA ARG A 121 -9.15 0.85 14.33
C ARG A 121 -7.68 1.29 14.37
N PRO A 122 -6.82 0.76 15.25
CA PRO A 122 -5.40 1.15 15.27
C PRO A 122 -4.68 0.79 13.96
N GLY A 123 -5.01 -0.34 13.33
CA GLY A 123 -4.44 -0.70 12.02
C GLY A 123 -4.79 0.33 10.94
N MET A 124 -6.05 0.78 10.88
CA MET A 124 -6.48 1.84 9.97
C MET A 124 -5.77 3.18 10.25
N GLN A 125 -5.53 3.52 11.52
CA GLN A 125 -4.82 4.75 11.91
C GLN A 125 -3.37 4.76 11.42
N ILE A 126 -2.69 3.62 11.46
CA ILE A 126 -1.32 3.47 10.93
C ILE A 126 -1.32 3.55 9.40
N MET A 127 -2.29 2.90 8.74
CA MET A 127 -2.45 2.91 7.29
C MET A 127 -2.71 4.32 6.70
N VAL A 128 -3.09 5.31 7.49
CA VAL A 128 -3.22 6.70 7.00
C VAL A 128 -1.93 7.21 6.35
N PHE A 129 -0.76 6.89 6.93
CA PHE A 129 0.54 7.32 6.39
C PHE A 129 0.87 6.63 5.07
N TRP A 130 0.37 5.40 4.92
CA TRP A 130 0.60 4.56 3.75
C TRP A 130 -0.07 5.13 2.49
N THR A 131 -1.29 5.68 2.60
CA THR A 131 -2.03 6.28 1.48
C THR A 131 -1.23 7.38 0.77
N ALA A 132 -0.67 8.32 1.53
CA ALA A 132 0.12 9.42 0.94
C ALA A 132 1.42 8.91 0.29
N ALA A 133 2.07 7.94 0.95
CA ALA A 133 3.30 7.33 0.45
C ALA A 133 3.07 6.56 -0.87
N ILE A 134 1.98 5.79 -0.97
CA ILE A 134 1.63 5.07 -2.20
C ILE A 134 1.33 6.05 -3.34
N ALA A 135 0.59 7.13 -3.10
CA ALA A 135 0.27 8.10 -4.14
C ALA A 135 1.55 8.64 -4.81
N TRP A 136 2.51 9.07 -4.00
CA TRP A 136 3.78 9.57 -4.49
C TRP A 136 4.58 8.49 -5.22
N ARG A 137 4.62 7.28 -4.66
CA ARG A 137 5.29 6.13 -5.27
C ARG A 137 4.70 5.78 -6.64
N ARG A 138 3.37 5.63 -6.76
CA ARG A 138 2.70 5.26 -8.02
C ARG A 138 2.91 6.30 -9.11
N PHE A 139 2.90 7.58 -8.74
CA PHE A 139 3.23 8.68 -9.64
C PHE A 139 4.66 8.57 -10.18
N LEU A 140 5.66 8.43 -9.30
CA LEU A 140 7.07 8.30 -9.71
C LEU A 140 7.33 7.02 -10.53
N GLN A 141 6.71 5.90 -10.14
CA GLN A 141 6.77 4.64 -10.90
C GLN A 141 6.25 4.82 -12.33
N GLY A 142 5.11 5.49 -12.50
CA GLY A 142 4.53 5.69 -13.83
C GLY A 142 5.40 6.56 -14.74
N ILE A 143 6.04 7.60 -14.17
CA ILE A 143 7.02 8.43 -14.89
C ILE A 143 8.22 7.58 -15.32
N MET A 144 8.78 6.76 -14.41
CA MET A 144 9.91 5.90 -14.75
C MET A 144 9.56 4.90 -15.86
N ILE A 145 8.35 4.34 -15.86
CA ILE A 145 7.88 3.45 -16.93
C ILE A 145 7.80 4.21 -18.26
N ARG A 146 7.20 5.42 -18.26
CA ARG A 146 7.05 6.25 -19.47
C ARG A 146 8.37 6.58 -20.13
N PHE A 147 9.40 6.90 -19.34
CA PHE A 147 10.73 7.22 -19.87
C PHE A 147 11.65 5.99 -19.98
N ASN A 148 11.10 4.77 -20.03
CA ASN A 148 11.82 3.51 -20.24
C ASN A 148 12.91 3.21 -19.16
N GLN A 149 12.68 3.67 -17.94
CA GLN A 149 13.56 3.51 -16.77
C GLN A 149 13.05 2.40 -15.82
N THR A 150 12.45 1.33 -16.36
CA THR A 150 11.80 0.26 -15.56
C THR A 150 12.75 -0.48 -14.62
N ARG A 151 14.05 -0.54 -14.94
CA ARG A 151 15.07 -1.08 -14.03
C ARG A 151 15.15 -0.32 -12.70
N LYS A 152 14.96 1.01 -12.71
CA LYS A 152 14.95 1.83 -11.49
C LYS A 152 13.74 1.52 -10.62
N VAL A 153 12.60 1.17 -11.23
CA VAL A 153 11.40 0.71 -10.52
C VAL A 153 11.70 -0.59 -9.77
N ALA A 154 12.32 -1.57 -10.44
CA ALA A 154 12.68 -2.84 -9.82
C ALA A 154 13.65 -2.67 -8.63
N TRP A 155 14.69 -1.84 -8.79
CA TRP A 155 15.61 -1.51 -7.69
C TRP A 155 14.90 -0.83 -6.52
N GLY A 156 14.01 0.14 -6.79
CA GLY A 156 13.22 0.78 -5.75
C GLY A 156 12.34 -0.20 -4.97
N THR A 157 11.72 -1.16 -5.66
CA THR A 157 10.92 -2.21 -5.02
C THR A 157 11.77 -3.17 -4.20
N ALA A 158 12.96 -3.55 -4.68
CA ALA A 158 13.89 -4.39 -3.92
C ALA A 158 14.34 -3.71 -2.62
N VAL A 159 14.76 -2.45 -2.70
CA VAL A 159 15.14 -1.65 -1.52
C VAL A 159 13.97 -1.50 -0.55
N ARG A 160 12.75 -1.25 -1.06
CA ARG A 160 11.54 -1.16 -0.24
C ARG A 160 11.27 -2.47 0.51
N LEU A 161 11.38 -3.62 -0.15
CA LEU A 161 11.13 -4.89 0.52
C LEU A 161 12.20 -5.26 1.53
N LEU A 162 13.47 -5.00 1.21
CA LEU A 162 14.55 -5.25 2.17
C LEU A 162 14.39 -4.36 3.40
N SER A 163 14.01 -3.10 3.23
CA SER A 163 13.72 -2.21 4.35
C SER A 163 12.46 -2.63 5.11
N SER A 164 11.33 -2.86 4.44
CA SER A 164 10.06 -3.24 5.08
C SER A 164 10.17 -4.60 5.78
N GLY A 165 10.71 -5.61 5.11
CA GLY A 165 10.96 -6.93 5.69
C GLY A 165 12.01 -6.90 6.80
N GLY A 166 13.04 -6.06 6.67
CA GLY A 166 14.03 -5.82 7.72
C GLY A 166 13.40 -5.18 8.97
N THR A 167 12.56 -4.16 8.79
CA THR A 167 11.82 -3.49 9.88
C THR A 167 10.87 -4.45 10.57
N VAL A 168 10.05 -5.20 9.82
CA VAL A 168 9.14 -6.21 10.37
C VAL A 168 9.93 -7.28 11.13
N GLY A 169 11.02 -7.80 10.55
CA GLY A 169 11.87 -8.80 11.19
C GLY A 169 12.52 -8.29 12.48
N LEU A 170 13.04 -7.06 12.48
CA LEU A 170 13.61 -6.41 13.66
C LEU A 170 12.56 -6.17 14.75
N LEU A 171 11.39 -5.63 14.40
CA LEU A 171 10.31 -5.39 15.34
C LEU A 171 9.78 -6.70 15.94
N ALA A 172 9.58 -7.73 15.11
CA ALA A 172 9.18 -9.04 15.60
C ALA A 172 10.23 -9.71 16.52
N TRP A 173 11.51 -9.38 16.34
CA TRP A 173 12.59 -9.93 17.17
C TRP A 173 12.83 -9.14 18.47
N LEU A 174 12.60 -7.82 18.44
CA LEU A 174 12.89 -6.91 19.56
C LEU A 174 11.65 -6.58 20.42
N THR A 175 10.43 -6.73 19.89
CA THR A 175 9.20 -6.31 20.56
C THR A 175 8.13 -7.40 20.54
N SER A 176 7.32 -7.46 21.60
CA SER A 176 6.14 -8.32 21.73
C SER A 176 4.84 -7.61 21.28
N TRP A 177 4.94 -6.72 20.29
CA TRP A 177 3.81 -5.93 19.84
C TRP A 177 2.76 -6.81 19.11
N PRO A 178 1.46 -6.51 19.26
CA PRO A 178 0.41 -7.21 18.52
C PRO A 178 0.64 -7.19 17.00
N GLY A 179 0.32 -8.31 16.34
CA GLY A 179 0.64 -8.54 14.92
C GLY A 179 0.08 -7.49 13.96
N VAL A 180 -1.04 -6.88 14.30
CA VAL A 180 -1.63 -5.78 13.52
C VAL A 180 -0.75 -4.53 13.52
N TYR A 181 -0.03 -4.25 14.60
CA TYR A 181 0.94 -3.12 14.61
C TYR A 181 2.21 -3.42 13.82
N ILE A 182 2.58 -4.69 13.73
CA ILE A 182 3.77 -5.13 12.98
C ILE A 182 3.47 -5.21 11.48
N GLY A 183 2.23 -5.57 11.12
CA GLY A 183 1.78 -5.72 9.73
C GLY A 183 1.18 -4.46 9.10
N ALA A 184 0.95 -3.40 9.87
CA ALA A 184 0.52 -2.09 9.40
C ALA A 184 1.70 -1.12 9.29
#